data_AF-A0A0K1EG72-F1
#
_entry.id   AF-A0A0K1EG72-F1
#
_cell.length_a   1.000
_cell.length_b   1.000
_cell.length_c   1.000
_cell.angle_alpha   90.00
_cell.angle_beta   90.00
_cell.angle_gamma   90.00
#
_symmetry.space_group_name_H-M   'P 1'
#
loop_
_entity.id
_entity.type
_entity.pdbx_description
1 polymer ?
#
loop_
_entity_poly.entity_id
_entity_poly.type
_entity_poly.pdbx_seq_one_letter_code
_entity_poly.pdbx_strand_id
1 'polypeptide(L)'
;MQAVLEFLEGAASEWTTTDLIQWIQQHLVNPGLMKRPMVLREPGAKPLRLDDRAEADSSFEELLLRARGRVLEAVRGLIAPVADDRFLHAAIYGGRVRRAAVDGKAAWVPSPREIDFLGDIALSVLAAAVLTDREYYREHLGLCELCGRVTFRDSADTRPQCAEHRISGFTARVR
;
A
#
# COMPACT_ATOMS: atom_id res chain seq x y z
N MET A 1 -8.49 -1.35 3.16
CA MET A 1 -7.18 -2.05 3.21
C MET A 1 -6.94 -2.97 2.02
N GLN A 2 -7.92 -3.78 1.61
CA GLN A 2 -7.78 -4.72 0.49
C GLN A 2 -7.07 -4.13 -0.73
N ALA A 3 -7.42 -2.90 -1.13
CA ALA A 3 -6.77 -2.18 -2.22
C ALA A 3 -5.25 -1.98 -2.05
N VAL A 4 -4.74 -1.70 -0.84
CA VAL A 4 -3.29 -1.56 -0.61
C VAL A 4 -2.58 -2.90 -0.68
N LEU A 5 -3.21 -3.96 -0.16
CA LEU A 5 -2.65 -5.31 -0.27
C LEU A 5 -2.57 -5.74 -1.73
N GLU A 6 -3.64 -5.52 -2.50
CA GLU A 6 -3.70 -5.77 -3.93
C GLU A 6 -2.58 -5.01 -4.66
N PHE A 7 -2.32 -3.74 -4.29
CA PHE A 7 -1.17 -3.00 -4.81
C PHE A 7 0.17 -3.62 -4.46
N LEU A 8 0.38 -4.01 -3.20
CA LEU A 8 1.65 -4.56 -2.73
C LEU A 8 1.97 -5.95 -3.30
N GLU A 9 0.94 -6.77 -3.51
CA GLU A 9 1.02 -8.10 -4.12
C GLU A 9 1.17 -7.99 -5.63
N GLY A 10 0.38 -7.13 -6.26
CA GLY A 10 0.46 -6.81 -7.67
C GLY A 10 1.83 -6.29 -8.08
N ALA A 11 2.36 -5.30 -7.35
CA ALA A 11 3.68 -4.75 -7.59
C ALA A 11 4.84 -5.72 -7.25
N ALA A 12 4.56 -6.87 -6.64
CA ALA A 12 5.52 -7.96 -6.43
C ALA A 12 5.39 -9.10 -7.47
N SER A 13 4.39 -9.02 -8.36
CA SER A 13 4.08 -10.01 -9.39
C SER A 13 4.12 -9.36 -10.78
N GLU A 14 3.70 -10.09 -11.82
CA GLU A 14 3.73 -9.65 -13.21
C GLU A 14 2.60 -8.66 -13.54
N TRP A 15 2.39 -7.65 -12.70
CA TRP A 15 1.48 -6.56 -13.06
C TRP A 15 1.93 -5.91 -14.36
N THR A 16 0.96 -5.61 -15.21
CA THR A 16 1.13 -4.81 -16.41
C THR A 16 0.67 -3.37 -16.16
N THR A 17 0.98 -2.47 -17.08
CA THR A 17 0.42 -1.11 -17.07
C THR A 17 -1.11 -1.13 -16.98
N THR A 18 -1.76 -2.09 -17.64
CA THR A 18 -3.21 -2.28 -17.61
C THR A 18 -3.72 -2.61 -16.21
N ASP A 19 -3.04 -3.51 -15.48
CA ASP A 19 -3.43 -3.90 -14.12
C ASP A 19 -3.35 -2.71 -13.16
N LEU A 20 -2.27 -1.92 -13.26
CA LEU A 20 -2.13 -0.70 -12.46
C LEU A 20 -3.21 0.34 -12.80
N ILE A 21 -3.52 0.53 -14.08
CA ILE A 21 -4.61 1.42 -14.52
C ILE A 21 -5.95 0.94 -13.93
N GLN A 22 -6.24 -0.35 -14.02
CA GLN A 22 -7.46 -0.94 -13.49
C GLN A 22 -7.55 -0.75 -11.98
N TRP A 23 -6.46 -0.99 -11.24
CA TRP A 23 -6.40 -0.77 -9.80
C TRP A 23 -6.72 0.68 -9.43
N ILE A 24 -6.10 1.67 -10.12
CA ILE A 24 -6.38 3.10 -9.90
C ILE A 24 -7.85 3.41 -10.22
N GLN A 25 -8.38 2.90 -11.32
CA GLN A 25 -9.76 3.13 -11.72
C GLN A 25 -10.74 2.59 -10.68
N GLN A 26 -10.57 1.33 -10.28
CA GLN A 26 -11.47 0.63 -9.38
C GLN A 26 -11.48 1.25 -7.98
N HIS A 27 -10.31 1.57 -7.43
CA HIS A 27 -10.20 1.94 -6.02
C HIS A 27 -10.20 3.44 -5.75
N LEU A 28 -9.96 4.28 -6.77
CA LEU A 28 -9.80 5.72 -6.58
C LEU A 28 -10.66 6.56 -7.54
N VAL A 29 -10.67 6.25 -8.83
CA VAL A 29 -11.38 7.08 -9.82
C VAL A 29 -12.89 6.81 -9.80
N ASN A 30 -13.32 5.56 -9.94
CA ASN A 30 -14.73 5.19 -9.98
C ASN A 30 -15.47 5.57 -8.68
N PRO A 31 -14.86 5.43 -7.48
CA PRO A 31 -15.47 5.90 -6.24
C PRO A 31 -15.45 7.44 -6.05
N GLY A 32 -14.87 8.19 -6.99
CA GLY A 32 -14.80 9.66 -6.93
C GLY A 32 -13.79 10.21 -5.92
N LEU A 33 -12.76 9.44 -5.56
CA LEU A 33 -11.74 9.82 -4.60
C LEU A 33 -10.55 10.55 -5.23
N MET A 34 -10.35 10.38 -6.54
CA MET A 34 -9.29 11.02 -7.32
C MET A 34 -9.72 11.19 -8.78
N LYS A 35 -9.23 12.23 -9.46
CA LYS A 35 -9.35 12.33 -10.92
C LYS A 35 -8.46 11.29 -11.61
N ARG A 36 -8.82 10.85 -12.82
CA ARG A 36 -7.96 9.93 -13.59
C ARG A 36 -6.61 10.59 -13.89
N PRO A 37 -5.47 10.00 -13.47
CA PRO A 37 -4.16 10.51 -13.84
C PRO A 37 -3.88 10.21 -15.31
N MET A 38 -3.20 11.16 -15.97
CA MET A 38 -2.69 10.98 -17.34
C MET A 38 -1.23 10.50 -17.36
N VAL A 39 -0.51 10.77 -16.27
CA VAL A 39 0.92 10.43 -16.11
C VAL A 39 1.14 10.03 -14.66
N LEU A 40 1.73 8.86 -14.43
CA LEU A 40 2.23 8.45 -13.12
C LEU A 40 3.70 8.81 -12.97
N ARG A 41 4.07 9.14 -11.74
CA ARG A 41 5.42 9.56 -11.38
C ARG A 41 5.82 8.89 -10.08
N GLU A 42 7.10 8.63 -9.94
CA GLU A 42 7.71 8.22 -8.68
C GLU A 42 9.14 8.80 -8.62
N PRO A 43 9.62 9.31 -7.47
CA PRO A 43 10.98 9.83 -7.37
C PRO A 43 12.03 8.78 -7.77
N GLY A 44 12.85 9.14 -8.75
CA GLY A 44 13.89 8.25 -9.29
C GLY A 44 13.42 7.30 -10.37
N ALA A 45 12.13 7.26 -10.74
CA ALA A 45 11.64 6.53 -11.92
C ALA A 45 11.34 7.48 -13.08
N LYS A 46 11.36 6.95 -14.31
CA LYS A 46 10.83 7.66 -15.48
C LYS A 46 9.31 7.81 -15.36
N PRO A 47 8.74 8.99 -15.69
CA PRO A 47 7.28 9.15 -15.72
C PRO A 47 6.63 8.19 -16.72
N LEU A 48 5.53 7.57 -16.31
CA LEU A 48 4.75 6.66 -17.12
C LEU A 48 3.49 7.37 -17.62
N ARG A 49 3.31 7.48 -18.94
CA ARG A 49 2.04 7.97 -19.50
C ARG A 49 1.01 6.85 -19.45
N LEU A 50 -0.18 7.18 -18.96
CA LEU A 50 -1.33 6.27 -18.98
C LEU A 50 -2.10 6.49 -20.27
N ASP A 51 -1.56 5.99 -21.38
CA ASP A 51 -2.28 5.85 -22.64
C ASP A 51 -2.67 4.38 -22.85
N ASP A 52 -3.73 4.14 -23.64
CA ASP A 52 -4.30 2.80 -23.85
C ASP A 52 -3.39 1.89 -24.73
N ARG A 53 -2.13 2.28 -24.97
CA ARG A 53 -1.16 1.58 -25.83
C ARG A 53 0.22 1.40 -25.19
N ALA A 54 0.39 1.75 -23.92
CA ALA A 54 1.67 1.65 -23.25
C ALA A 54 2.05 0.18 -23.03
N GLU A 55 2.97 -0.34 -23.85
CA GLU A 55 3.67 -1.59 -23.57
C GLU A 55 4.45 -1.45 -22.26
N ALA A 56 4.43 -2.49 -21.43
CA ALA A 56 5.23 -2.55 -20.22
C ALA A 56 6.72 -2.56 -20.62
N ASP A 57 7.40 -1.44 -20.38
CA ASP A 57 8.85 -1.30 -20.51
C ASP A 57 9.47 -1.23 -19.10
N SER A 58 10.78 -1.42 -19.00
CA SER A 58 11.64 -1.23 -17.81
C SER A 58 11.28 0.00 -16.94
N SER A 59 10.76 1.05 -17.56
CA SER A 59 10.27 2.26 -16.87
C SER A 59 9.09 2.01 -15.93
N PHE A 60 8.19 1.09 -16.30
CA PHE A 60 7.04 0.69 -15.49
C PHE A 60 7.47 -0.13 -14.28
N GLU A 61 8.35 -1.10 -14.47
CA GLU A 61 8.88 -1.94 -13.38
C GLU A 61 9.61 -1.09 -12.33
N GLU A 62 10.46 -0.15 -12.76
CA GLU A 62 11.15 0.75 -11.84
C GLU A 62 10.16 1.62 -11.04
N LEU A 63 9.14 2.14 -11.71
CA LEU A 63 8.10 2.96 -11.08
C LEU A 63 7.32 2.17 -10.01
N LEU A 64 6.89 0.95 -10.34
CA LEU A 64 6.23 0.06 -9.39
C LEU A 64 7.12 -0.32 -8.22
N LEU A 65 8.35 -0.74 -8.48
CA LEU A 65 9.30 -1.19 -7.46
C LEU A 65 9.57 -0.08 -6.43
N ARG A 66 9.77 1.15 -6.89
CA ARG A 66 10.02 2.31 -6.01
C ARG A 66 8.78 2.68 -5.20
N ALA A 67 7.61 2.72 -5.84
CA ALA A 67 6.35 3.01 -5.14
C ALA A 67 6.05 1.94 -4.08
N ARG A 68 6.22 0.66 -4.43
CA ARG A 68 6.08 -0.48 -3.50
C ARG A 68 7.05 -0.35 -2.33
N GLY A 69 8.32 -0.09 -2.59
CA GLY A 69 9.34 0.07 -1.54
C GLY A 69 8.93 1.12 -0.49
N ARG A 70 8.43 2.28 -0.94
CA ARG A 70 7.93 3.32 -0.03
C ARG A 70 6.73 2.88 0.82
N VAL A 71 5.79 2.14 0.23
CA VAL A 71 4.64 1.62 0.97
C VAL A 71 5.10 0.60 2.01
N LEU A 72 6.06 -0.27 1.67
CA LEU A 72 6.64 -1.23 2.61
C LEU A 72 7.38 -0.55 3.77
N GLU A 73 8.15 0.52 3.50
CA GLU A 73 8.80 1.28 4.57
C GLU A 73 7.78 1.92 5.53
N ALA A 74 6.67 2.44 5.01
CA ALA A 74 5.60 2.96 5.85
C ALA A 74 4.93 1.87 6.69
N VAL A 75 4.68 0.68 6.10
CA VAL A 75 4.16 -0.47 6.85
C VAL A 75 5.14 -0.91 7.93
N ARG A 76 6.44 -1.01 7.63
CA ARG A 76 7.48 -1.35 8.60
C ARG A 76 7.53 -0.34 9.74
N GLY A 77 7.46 0.95 9.44
CA GLY A 77 7.40 2.02 10.43
C GLY A 77 6.16 1.94 11.32
N LEU A 78 5.00 1.63 10.75
CA LEU A 78 3.73 1.50 11.48
C LEU A 78 3.76 0.36 12.52
N ILE A 79 4.37 -0.77 12.17
CA ILE A 79 4.40 -1.98 13.03
C ILE A 79 5.64 -2.05 13.93
N ALA A 80 6.52 -1.05 13.89
CA ALA A 80 7.70 -0.99 14.74
C ALA A 80 7.33 -0.85 16.23
N PRO A 81 8.19 -1.27 17.18
CA PRO A 81 7.93 -1.12 18.62
C PRO A 81 7.59 0.32 19.03
N VAL A 82 8.30 1.28 18.44
CA VAL A 82 7.95 2.70 18.46
C VAL A 82 7.43 3.04 17.06
N ALA A 83 6.12 3.26 16.95
CA ALA A 83 5.47 3.50 15.66
C ALA A 83 5.98 4.79 15.01
N ASP A 84 6.27 4.72 13.71
CA ASP A 84 6.62 5.87 12.88
C ASP A 84 5.40 6.35 12.08
N ASP A 85 4.79 7.43 12.55
CA ASP A 85 3.59 8.03 11.97
C ASP A 85 3.86 9.08 10.89
N ARG A 86 5.13 9.27 10.48
CA ARG A 86 5.47 10.33 9.51
C ARG A 86 4.66 10.22 8.22
N PHE A 87 4.36 9.00 7.75
CA PHE A 87 3.54 8.81 6.55
C PHE A 87 2.07 9.26 6.76
N LEU A 88 1.52 9.06 7.96
CA LEU A 88 0.16 9.52 8.30
C LEU A 88 0.11 11.04 8.35
N HIS A 89 1.09 11.67 9.01
CA HIS A 89 1.20 13.12 9.03
C HIS A 89 1.37 13.68 7.61
N ALA A 90 2.21 13.08 6.78
CA ALA A 90 2.38 13.48 5.39
C ALA A 90 1.07 13.33 4.58
N ALA A 91 0.29 12.28 4.81
CA ALA A 91 -1.01 12.09 4.16
C ALA A 91 -2.03 13.16 4.60
N ILE A 92 -2.11 13.46 5.90
CA ILE A 92 -3.03 14.47 6.45
C ILE A 92 -2.66 15.87 5.97
N TYR A 93 -1.42 16.30 6.19
CA TYR A 93 -0.97 17.65 5.84
C TYR A 93 -0.84 17.84 4.33
N GLY A 94 -0.56 16.77 3.58
CA GLY A 94 -0.60 16.77 2.12
C GLY A 94 -2.02 16.82 1.54
N GLY A 95 -3.07 16.73 2.36
CA GLY A 95 -4.46 16.67 1.91
C GLY A 95 -4.80 15.42 1.12
N ARG A 96 -4.04 14.34 1.30
CA ARG A 96 -4.20 13.06 0.58
C ARG A 96 -5.21 12.15 1.25
N VAL A 97 -5.71 12.54 2.42
CA VAL A 97 -6.84 11.91 3.09
C VAL A 97 -7.78 13.02 3.56
N ARG A 98 -9.06 12.70 3.66
CA ARG A 98 -10.07 13.63 4.18
C ARG A 98 -11.12 12.89 5.00
N ARG A 99 -11.84 13.61 5.85
CA ARG A 99 -13.03 13.07 6.52
C ARG A 99 -14.21 13.08 5.56
N ALA A 100 -15.00 12.01 5.57
CA ALA A 100 -16.24 11.87 4.82
C ALA A 100 -17.27 11.10 5.66
N ALA A 101 -18.55 11.23 5.30
CA ALA A 101 -19.58 10.31 5.79
C ALA A 101 -19.62 9.10 4.86
N VAL A 102 -19.34 7.92 5.39
CA VAL A 102 -19.48 6.62 4.70
C VAL A 102 -20.51 5.82 5.48
N ASP A 103 -21.61 5.44 4.84
CA ASP A 103 -22.75 4.75 5.47
C ASP A 103 -23.24 5.45 6.75
N GLY A 104 -23.27 6.78 6.73
CA GLY A 104 -23.72 7.61 7.86
C GLY A 104 -22.72 7.74 9.01
N LYS A 105 -21.52 7.17 8.90
CA LYS A 105 -20.45 7.27 9.90
C LYS A 105 -19.30 8.13 9.41
N ALA A 106 -18.72 8.93 10.30
CA ALA A 106 -17.52 9.70 10.00
C ALA A 106 -16.33 8.75 9.82
N ALA A 107 -15.75 8.72 8.63
CA ALA A 107 -14.61 7.89 8.27
C ALA A 107 -13.53 8.73 7.58
N TRP A 108 -12.30 8.22 7.58
CA TRP A 108 -11.24 8.75 6.72
C TRP A 108 -11.33 8.06 5.37
N VAL A 109 -11.28 8.85 4.31
CA VAL A 109 -11.23 8.35 2.93
C VAL A 109 -9.98 8.87 2.22
N PRO A 110 -9.44 8.11 1.25
CA PRO A 110 -8.38 8.61 0.39
C PRO A 110 -8.85 9.87 -0.36
N SER A 111 -7.92 10.78 -0.59
CA SER A 111 -8.11 11.98 -1.40
C SER A 111 -6.82 12.39 -2.11
N PRO A 112 -6.08 11.46 -2.73
CA PRO A 112 -4.89 11.82 -3.49
C PRO A 112 -5.26 12.68 -4.70
N ARG A 113 -4.28 13.38 -5.26
CA ARG A 113 -4.39 14.17 -6.49
C ARG A 113 -3.79 13.38 -7.65
N GLU A 114 -4.26 13.65 -8.86
CA GLU A 114 -3.74 13.03 -10.09
C GLU A 114 -2.26 13.35 -10.38
N ILE A 115 -1.68 14.32 -9.66
CA ILE A 115 -0.28 14.73 -9.73
C ILE A 115 0.59 14.15 -8.61
N ASP A 116 -0.01 13.51 -7.60
CA ASP A 116 0.75 12.87 -6.52
C ASP A 116 1.58 11.70 -7.08
N PHE A 117 2.67 11.37 -6.40
CA PHE A 117 3.48 10.20 -6.75
C PHE A 117 2.69 8.90 -6.53
N LEU A 118 3.00 7.84 -7.28
CA LEU A 118 2.29 6.57 -7.16
C LEU A 118 2.34 6.02 -5.72
N GLY A 119 3.51 6.12 -5.07
CA GLY A 119 3.67 5.75 -3.67
C GLY A 119 2.80 6.60 -2.75
N ASP A 120 2.61 7.89 -3.01
CA ASP A 120 1.71 8.75 -2.23
C ASP A 120 0.24 8.40 -2.46
N ILE A 121 -0.12 8.03 -3.68
CA ILE A 121 -1.45 7.53 -4.04
C ILE A 121 -1.74 6.24 -3.26
N ALA A 122 -0.85 5.25 -3.31
CA ALA A 122 -1.01 4.00 -2.55
C ALA A 122 -1.02 4.23 -1.02
N LEU A 123 -0.12 5.08 -0.52
CA LEU A 123 -0.07 5.46 0.90
C LEU A 123 -1.33 6.18 1.36
N SER A 124 -2.03 6.93 0.49
CA SER A 124 -3.30 7.55 0.87
C SER A 124 -4.38 6.53 1.21
N VAL A 125 -4.38 5.40 0.50
CA VAL A 125 -5.29 4.28 0.75
C VAL A 125 -4.94 3.57 2.05
N LEU A 126 -3.65 3.39 2.34
CA LEU A 126 -3.17 2.85 3.62
C LEU A 126 -3.52 3.77 4.78
N ALA A 127 -3.22 5.07 4.64
CA ALA A 127 -3.46 6.08 5.65
C ALA A 127 -4.95 6.20 6.00
N ALA A 128 -5.84 6.21 5.00
CA ALA A 128 -7.27 6.26 5.25
C ALA A 128 -7.77 5.06 6.09
N ALA A 129 -7.26 3.87 5.80
CA ALA A 129 -7.59 2.67 6.56
C ALA A 129 -7.03 2.73 8.00
N VAL A 130 -5.75 3.07 8.16
CA VAL A 130 -5.09 3.16 9.47
C VAL A 130 -5.68 4.27 10.34
N LEU A 131 -6.06 5.41 9.76
CA LEU A 131 -6.70 6.50 10.50
C LEU A 131 -8.14 6.16 10.92
N THR A 132 -8.78 5.20 10.26
CA THR A 132 -10.13 4.74 10.60
C THR A 132 -10.10 3.73 11.74
N ASP A 133 -9.13 2.82 11.77
CA ASP A 133 -9.03 1.76 12.79
C ASP A 133 -7.58 1.40 13.15
N ARG A 134 -6.90 2.33 13.83
CA ARG A 134 -5.45 2.25 14.06
C ARG A 134 -5.02 1.02 14.87
N GLU A 135 -5.72 0.73 15.96
CA GLU A 135 -5.34 -0.36 16.86
C GLU A 135 -5.44 -1.70 16.14
N TYR A 136 -6.49 -1.91 15.34
CA TYR A 136 -6.62 -3.10 14.51
C TYR A 136 -5.39 -3.32 13.61
N TYR A 137 -4.95 -2.30 12.88
CA TYR A 137 -3.78 -2.44 12.01
C TYR A 137 -2.48 -2.63 12.80
N ARG A 138 -2.33 -1.99 13.95
CA ARG A 138 -1.12 -2.15 14.76
C ARG A 138 -0.98 -3.59 15.28
N GLU A 139 -2.07 -4.19 15.70
CA GLU A 139 -2.09 -5.54 16.28
C GLU A 139 -2.02 -6.65 15.22
N HIS A 140 -2.74 -6.47 14.11
CA HIS A 140 -2.98 -7.56 13.15
C HIS A 140 -2.08 -7.46 11.92
N LEU A 141 -1.56 -6.29 11.55
CA LEU A 141 -0.69 -6.16 10.39
C LEU A 141 0.67 -6.83 10.67
N GLY A 142 1.18 -7.55 9.68
CA GLY A 142 2.50 -8.15 9.67
C GLY A 142 3.19 -7.97 8.32
N LEU A 143 4.52 -7.96 8.33
CA LEU A 143 5.35 -7.79 7.14
C LEU A 143 6.42 -8.87 7.13
N CYS A 144 6.47 -9.70 6.09
CA CYS A 144 7.58 -10.63 5.92
C CYS A 144 8.85 -9.88 5.51
N GLU A 145 9.86 -9.85 6.37
CA GLU A 145 11.13 -9.14 6.10
C GLU A 145 11.94 -9.73 4.92
N LEU A 146 11.60 -10.94 4.47
CA LEU A 146 12.30 -11.61 3.35
C LEU A 146 11.75 -11.20 1.97
N CYS A 147 10.43 -11.14 1.80
CA CYS A 147 9.80 -10.83 0.51
C CYS A 147 8.94 -9.57 0.50
N GLY A 148 8.77 -8.92 1.66
CA GLY A 148 7.90 -7.76 1.82
C GLY A 148 6.41 -8.08 1.73
N ARG A 149 6.01 -9.36 1.80
CA ARG A 149 4.58 -9.71 1.81
C ARG A 149 3.92 -9.20 3.09
N VAL A 150 2.85 -8.44 2.93
CA VAL A 150 2.02 -7.96 4.04
C VAL A 150 0.93 -8.98 4.32
N THR A 151 0.71 -9.30 5.60
CA THR A 151 -0.27 -10.30 6.03
C THR A 151 -1.09 -9.76 7.20
N PHE A 152 -2.33 -10.22 7.34
CA PHE A 152 -3.11 -10.05 8.56
C PHE A 152 -2.93 -11.29 9.43
N ARG A 153 -2.51 -11.07 10.67
CA ARG A 153 -2.30 -12.11 11.67
C ARG A 153 -3.57 -12.26 12.49
N ASP A 154 -3.96 -13.49 12.76
CA ASP A 154 -5.07 -13.80 13.67
C ASP A 154 -4.70 -13.49 15.15
N SER A 155 -3.40 -13.39 15.47
CA SER A 155 -2.92 -12.96 16.79
C SER A 155 -1.59 -12.20 16.71
N ALA A 156 -1.42 -11.23 17.62
CA ALA A 156 -0.24 -10.37 17.71
C ALA A 156 1.08 -11.13 17.98
N ASP A 157 1.01 -12.33 18.57
CA ASP A 157 2.16 -13.16 18.98
C ASP A 157 2.81 -13.95 17.84
N THR A 158 2.22 -13.96 16.64
CA THR A 158 2.80 -14.69 15.51
C THR A 158 3.98 -13.93 14.90
N ARG A 159 5.12 -14.62 14.75
CA ARG A 159 6.33 -14.06 14.10
C ARG A 159 5.98 -13.56 12.69
N PRO A 160 6.56 -12.44 12.24
CA PRO A 160 6.26 -11.86 10.94
C PRO A 160 6.96 -12.64 9.82
N GLN A 161 6.39 -13.78 9.45
CA GLN A 161 6.80 -14.59 8.29
C GLN A 161 5.55 -14.99 7.52
N CYS A 162 5.56 -14.75 6.20
CA CYS A 162 4.49 -15.24 5.35
C CYS A 162 4.54 -16.77 5.25
N ALA A 163 3.44 -17.40 4.82
CA ALA A 163 3.36 -18.86 4.72
C ALA A 163 4.48 -19.50 3.89
N GLU A 164 4.95 -18.81 2.84
CA GLU A 164 6.06 -19.26 1.97
C GLU A 164 7.43 -19.22 2.67
N HIS A 165 7.61 -18.28 3.59
CA HIS A 165 8.88 -18.09 4.31
C HIS A 165 8.78 -18.51 5.78
N ARG A 166 7.71 -19.22 6.16
CA ARG A 166 7.53 -19.74 7.50
C ARG A 166 8.55 -20.85 7.70
N ILE A 167 9.66 -20.54 8.35
CA ILE A 167 10.59 -21.57 8.81
C ILE A 167 9.86 -22.29 9.95
N SER A 168 9.48 -23.55 9.73
CA SER A 168 8.93 -24.42 10.77
C SER A 168 10.00 -24.66 11.84
N GLY A 169 10.07 -23.75 12.81
CA GLY A 169 10.97 -23.85 13.95
C GLY A 169 10.29 -24.53 15.12
N PHE A 170 10.01 -25.83 15.04
CA PHE A 170 9.87 -26.69 16.22
C PHE A 170 10.02 -28.18 15.85
N THR A 171 11.20 -28.74 16.13
CA THR A 171 11.25 -30.10 16.70
C THR A 171 11.87 -29.95 18.08
N ALA A 172 11.03 -30.02 19.11
CA ALA A 172 11.54 -30.38 20.43
C ALA A 172 12.07 -31.80 20.32
N ARG A 173 13.39 -31.97 20.28
CA ARG A 173 13.98 -33.25 20.68
C ARG A 173 14.34 -33.15 22.15
N VAL A 174 13.41 -33.64 22.95
CA VAL A 174 13.64 -34.16 24.28
C VAL A 174 14.64 -35.31 24.18
N ARG A 175 15.83 -35.14 24.74
CA ARG A 175 16.43 -36.07 25.73
C ARG A 175 17.73 -35.50 26.29
#